data_AF-A0A5S4SKV7-F1
#
_entry.id   AF-A0A5S4SKV7-F1
#
_cell.length_a   1.000
_cell.length_b   1.000
_cell.length_c   1.000
_cell.angle_alpha   90.00
_cell.angle_beta   90.00
_cell.angle_gamma   90.00
#
_symmetry.space_group_name_H-M   'P 1'
#
loop_
_entity.id
_entity.type
_entity.pdbx_description
1 polymer ?
#
loop_
_entity_poly.entity_id
_entity_poly.type
_entity_poly.pdbx_seq_one_letter_code
_entity_poly.pdbx_strand_id
1 'polypeptide(L)'
;MKKRILLCSALSFALTGCNSSPSNSDLEAYLEPKFDSCKNLKIVDIKKTNGYQEDGYYRVEFSYGLELKDSSLLDTMRNQWKEEKEESERRLEKNKKFLETRETLEAEIKKIADEFELHAPYMPSSDEIIVFKRGLSAEIAPEIPLPLQEKINIWKKLVESREQEINNQKPFKIFGNEETIIYRNYYNGCNPSVKQFTKNLFEGQQLASLRSENKDPELLFDEYKVKVTLTIPMRKTENGWRVISDN
;
A
#
# COMPACT_ATOMS: atom_id res chain seq x y z
N MET A 1 -4.52 -49.78 79.55
CA MET A 1 -5.15 -50.30 78.32
C MET A 1 -5.50 -49.13 77.42
N LYS A 2 -4.86 -49.03 76.25
CA LYS A 2 -5.02 -47.95 75.27
C LYS A 2 -6.26 -48.22 74.41
N LYS A 3 -7.25 -47.31 74.41
CA LYS A 3 -8.34 -47.32 73.42
C LYS A 3 -8.04 -46.25 72.36
N ARG A 4 -7.64 -46.73 71.17
CA ARG A 4 -7.45 -45.92 69.96
C ARG A 4 -8.82 -45.69 69.34
N ILE A 5 -9.27 -44.44 69.30
CA ILE A 5 -10.42 -44.02 68.50
C ILE A 5 -9.88 -43.66 67.12
N LEU A 6 -10.29 -44.43 66.12
CA LEU A 6 -10.03 -44.22 64.70
C LEU A 6 -10.76 -42.95 64.25
N LEU A 7 -10.01 -41.87 64.04
CA LEU A 7 -10.43 -40.71 63.27
C LEU A 7 -10.38 -41.09 61.78
N CYS A 8 -11.54 -41.43 61.21
CA CYS A 8 -11.72 -41.45 59.77
C CYS A 8 -11.67 -40.01 59.26
N SER A 9 -10.48 -39.59 58.86
CA SER A 9 -10.24 -38.38 58.07
C SER A 9 -10.95 -38.51 56.73
N ALA A 10 -12.22 -38.11 56.69
CA ALA A 10 -12.88 -37.74 55.45
C ALA A 10 -12.21 -36.46 54.95
N LEU A 11 -11.13 -36.63 54.19
CA LEU A 11 -10.52 -35.58 53.39
C LEU A 11 -11.50 -35.30 52.24
N SER A 12 -12.54 -34.53 52.54
CA SER A 12 -13.39 -33.91 51.53
C SER A 12 -12.46 -33.00 50.71
N PHE A 13 -12.01 -33.50 49.56
CA PHE A 13 -11.54 -32.67 48.48
C PHE A 13 -12.70 -31.74 48.13
N ALA A 14 -12.70 -30.56 48.75
CA ALA A 14 -13.42 -29.42 48.23
C ALA A 14 -12.80 -29.18 46.85
N LEU A 15 -13.43 -29.74 45.81
CA LEU A 15 -13.40 -29.15 44.48
C LEU A 15 -14.10 -27.80 44.61
N THR A 16 -13.43 -26.84 45.23
CA THR A 16 -13.63 -25.44 44.87
C THR A 16 -13.24 -25.39 43.41
N GLY A 17 -14.22 -25.56 42.53
CA GLY A 17 -14.07 -25.22 41.13
C GLY A 17 -13.54 -23.79 41.12
N CYS A 18 -12.24 -23.64 40.87
CA CYS A 18 -11.63 -22.33 40.76
C CYS A 18 -12.33 -21.63 39.60
N ASN A 19 -13.30 -20.79 39.94
CA ASN A 19 -14.08 -19.92 39.07
C ASN A 19 -13.20 -18.79 38.52
N SER A 20 -11.99 -19.14 38.08
CA SER A 20 -11.10 -18.23 37.39
C SER A 20 -11.69 -17.95 36.02
N SER A 21 -11.51 -16.73 35.54
CA SER A 21 -11.74 -16.39 34.13
C SER A 21 -10.41 -16.13 33.45
N PRO A 22 -10.32 -16.20 32.11
CA PRO A 22 -9.17 -15.69 31.38
C PRO A 22 -8.85 -14.26 31.78
N SER A 23 -7.57 -13.98 31.92
CA SER A 23 -6.97 -12.69 32.24
C SER A 23 -6.38 -12.02 30.99
N ASN A 24 -5.93 -10.77 31.10
CA ASN A 24 -5.24 -10.12 29.97
C ASN A 24 -3.95 -10.85 29.58
N SER A 25 -3.20 -11.41 30.54
CA SER A 25 -1.99 -12.18 30.22
C SER A 25 -2.27 -13.47 29.44
N ASP A 26 -3.43 -14.09 29.64
CA ASP A 26 -3.84 -15.24 28.83
C ASP A 26 -4.13 -14.83 27.37
N LEU A 27 -4.65 -13.60 27.17
CA LEU A 27 -4.92 -13.03 25.85
C LEU A 27 -3.63 -12.58 25.15
N GLU A 28 -2.70 -11.97 25.88
CA GLU A 28 -1.35 -11.63 25.41
C GLU A 28 -0.63 -12.87 24.89
N ALA A 29 -0.56 -13.93 25.71
CA ALA A 29 0.07 -15.19 25.33
C ALA A 29 -0.57 -15.88 24.10
N TYR A 30 -1.83 -15.57 23.80
CA TYR A 30 -2.50 -16.04 22.59
C TYR A 30 -2.19 -15.18 21.35
N LEU A 31 -2.18 -13.85 21.50
CA LEU A 31 -2.04 -12.92 20.38
C LEU A 31 -0.59 -12.69 19.98
N GLU A 32 0.33 -12.49 20.92
CA GLU A 32 1.73 -12.13 20.63
C GLU A 32 2.38 -13.06 19.59
N PRO A 33 2.28 -14.40 19.71
CA PRO A 33 2.90 -15.31 18.73
C PRO A 33 2.36 -15.17 17.31
N LYS A 34 1.18 -14.56 17.11
CA LYS A 34 0.63 -14.28 15.78
C LYS A 34 1.36 -13.13 15.11
N PHE A 35 1.79 -12.14 15.89
CA PHE A 35 2.42 -10.92 15.40
C PHE A 35 3.95 -10.92 15.50
N ASP A 36 4.57 -11.90 16.17
CA ASP A 36 6.04 -11.99 16.33
C ASP A 36 6.82 -11.91 15.02
N SER A 37 6.27 -12.50 13.95
CA SER A 37 6.88 -12.48 12.61
C SER A 37 6.83 -11.10 11.93
N CYS A 38 5.90 -10.23 12.33
CA CYS A 38 5.70 -8.93 11.72
C CYS A 38 6.90 -8.01 12.01
N LYS A 39 7.50 -7.44 10.96
CA LYS A 39 8.60 -6.48 11.11
C LYS A 39 8.12 -5.13 11.59
N ASN A 40 6.96 -4.68 11.11
CA ASN A 40 6.50 -3.31 11.30
C ASN A 40 5.24 -3.19 12.15
N LEU A 41 4.49 -4.27 12.39
CA LEU A 41 3.23 -4.24 13.13
C LEU A 41 3.39 -4.83 14.53
N LYS A 42 2.77 -4.19 15.52
CA LYS A 42 2.64 -4.70 16.90
C LYS A 42 1.21 -4.56 17.39
N ILE A 43 0.88 -5.37 18.39
CA ILE A 43 -0.35 -5.25 19.18
C ILE A 43 -0.06 -4.45 20.46
N VAL A 44 -1.04 -3.67 20.90
CA VAL A 44 -0.97 -2.86 22.13
C VAL A 44 -2.31 -2.89 22.86
N ASP A 45 -2.38 -2.35 24.08
CA ASP A 45 -3.64 -2.10 24.81
C ASP A 45 -4.61 -3.29 24.88
N ILE A 46 -4.07 -4.50 25.06
CA ILE A 46 -4.88 -5.72 25.17
C ILE A 46 -5.70 -5.65 26.45
N LYS A 47 -7.03 -5.71 26.28
CA LYS A 47 -7.99 -5.54 27.36
C LYS A 47 -9.16 -6.47 27.19
N LYS A 48 -9.35 -7.38 28.15
CA LYS A 48 -10.61 -8.09 28.32
C LYS A 48 -11.74 -7.08 28.56
N THR A 49 -12.78 -7.16 27.74
CA THR A 49 -13.95 -6.29 27.81
C THR A 49 -15.13 -6.97 28.49
N ASN A 50 -15.30 -8.28 28.27
CA ASN A 50 -16.37 -9.07 28.87
C ASN A 50 -16.02 -10.57 28.85
N GLY A 51 -16.91 -11.41 29.39
CA GLY A 51 -16.87 -12.84 29.14
C GLY A 51 -17.81 -13.63 30.03
N TYR A 52 -18.20 -14.81 29.55
CA TYR A 52 -19.15 -15.67 30.23
C TYR A 52 -18.83 -17.15 30.01
N GLN A 53 -19.26 -17.97 30.95
CA GLN A 53 -19.12 -19.42 30.87
C GLN A 53 -20.21 -19.98 29.93
N GLU A 54 -19.83 -20.86 29.00
CA GLU A 54 -20.73 -21.55 28.08
C GLU A 54 -20.27 -23.02 27.97
N ASP A 55 -21.12 -23.97 28.37
CA ASP A 55 -20.98 -25.43 28.23
C ASP A 55 -19.54 -25.97 28.03
N GLY A 56 -18.76 -25.97 29.12
CA GLY A 56 -17.42 -26.56 29.15
C GLY A 56 -16.28 -25.67 28.62
N TYR A 57 -16.56 -24.40 28.32
CA TYR A 57 -15.56 -23.38 27.99
C TYR A 57 -16.00 -21.98 28.42
N TYR A 58 -15.11 -21.01 28.31
CA TYR A 58 -15.35 -19.61 28.64
C TYR A 58 -15.22 -18.78 27.37
N ARG A 59 -16.27 -18.06 26.99
CA ARG A 59 -16.17 -17.07 25.91
C ARG A 59 -15.64 -15.77 26.48
N VAL A 60 -14.50 -15.33 25.96
CA VAL A 60 -13.89 -14.06 26.35
C VAL A 60 -14.04 -13.06 25.21
N GLU A 61 -14.55 -11.88 25.54
CA GLU A 61 -14.56 -10.73 24.66
C GLU A 61 -13.41 -9.81 25.07
N PHE A 62 -12.65 -9.32 24.11
CA PHE A 62 -11.53 -8.43 24.38
C PHE A 62 -11.28 -7.49 23.22
N SER A 63 -10.56 -6.42 23.50
CA SER A 63 -10.07 -5.48 22.51
C SER A 63 -8.56 -5.35 22.57
N TYR A 64 -7.94 -4.99 21.46
CA TYR A 64 -6.53 -4.61 21.38
C TYR A 64 -6.33 -3.53 20.32
N GLY A 65 -5.26 -2.76 20.47
CA GLY A 65 -4.77 -1.81 19.49
C GLY A 65 -3.79 -2.45 18.50
N LEU A 66 -3.76 -1.93 17.29
CA LEU A 66 -2.74 -2.20 16.28
C LEU A 66 -1.94 -0.92 16.03
N GLU A 67 -0.62 -1.02 16.08
CA GLU A 67 0.32 0.09 15.91
C GLU A 67 1.51 -0.32 15.04
N LEU A 68 2.15 0.68 14.41
CA LEU A 68 3.48 0.47 13.87
C LEU A 68 4.51 0.35 15.00
N LYS A 69 5.50 -0.52 14.81
CA LYS A 69 6.66 -0.61 15.71
C LYS A 69 7.50 0.67 15.66
N ASP A 70 7.60 1.25 14.48
CA ASP A 70 8.30 2.51 14.23
C ASP A 70 7.39 3.42 13.40
N SER A 71 6.83 4.46 14.03
CA SER A 71 5.95 5.42 13.37
C SER A 71 6.70 6.34 12.40
N SER A 72 8.02 6.51 12.57
CA SER A 72 8.84 7.32 11.65
C SER A 72 8.90 6.76 10.23
N LEU A 73 8.52 5.48 10.06
CA LEU A 73 8.30 4.87 8.75
C LEU A 73 7.29 5.66 7.92
N LEU A 74 6.18 6.10 8.53
CA LEU A 74 5.15 6.85 7.81
C LEU A 74 5.62 8.26 7.44
N ASP A 75 6.40 8.91 8.30
CA ASP A 75 7.00 10.21 7.98
C ASP A 75 7.99 10.11 6.83
N THR A 76 8.82 9.05 6.82
CA THR A 76 9.74 8.77 5.72
C THR A 76 8.98 8.57 4.41
N MET A 77 7.91 7.78 4.46
CA MET A 77 7.05 7.54 3.30
C MET A 77 6.32 8.80 2.83
N ARG A 78 5.85 9.65 3.76
CA ARG A 78 5.21 10.94 3.45
C ARG A 78 6.18 11.87 2.73
N ASN A 79 7.39 12.02 3.25
CA ASN A 79 8.39 12.90 2.66
C ASN A 79 8.76 12.43 1.25
N GLN A 80 8.98 11.13 1.08
CA GLN A 80 9.25 10.57 -0.23
C GLN A 80 8.06 10.73 -1.18
N TRP A 81 6.83 10.56 -0.71
CA TRP A 81 5.63 10.80 -1.50
C TRP A 81 5.53 12.26 -1.96
N LYS A 82 5.84 13.24 -1.09
CA LYS A 82 5.88 14.66 -1.44
C LYS A 82 6.90 14.95 -2.53
N GLU A 83 8.12 14.44 -2.39
CA GLU A 83 9.17 14.56 -3.41
C GLU A 83 8.74 13.95 -4.76
N GLU A 84 8.13 12.76 -4.73
CA GLU A 84 7.64 12.08 -5.93
C GLU A 84 6.45 12.82 -6.58
N LYS A 85 5.56 13.40 -5.79
CA LYS A 85 4.44 14.23 -6.27
C LYS A 85 4.95 15.48 -6.98
N GLU A 86 5.87 16.23 -6.37
CA GLU A 86 6.48 17.41 -6.99
C GLU A 86 7.24 17.05 -8.27
N GLU A 87 7.94 15.91 -8.27
CA GLU A 87 8.61 15.40 -9.47
C GLU A 87 7.61 15.03 -10.57
N SER A 88 6.46 14.44 -10.23
CA SER A 88 5.37 14.15 -11.17
C SER A 88 4.84 15.42 -11.83
N GLU A 89 4.58 16.47 -11.04
CA GLU A 89 4.14 17.77 -11.54
C GLU A 89 5.21 18.41 -12.45
N ARG A 90 6.49 18.33 -12.06
CA ARG A 90 7.61 18.78 -12.90
C ARG A 90 7.70 18.00 -14.22
N ARG A 91 7.49 16.68 -14.21
CA ARG A 91 7.47 15.85 -15.42
C ARG A 91 6.30 16.20 -16.34
N LEU A 92 5.13 16.48 -15.77
CA LEU A 92 3.94 16.88 -16.52
C LEU A 92 4.17 18.21 -17.24
N GLU A 93 4.71 19.21 -16.54
CA GLU A 93 5.00 20.53 -17.12
C GLU A 93 6.09 20.45 -18.20
N LYS A 94 7.14 19.66 -17.98
CA LYS A 94 8.15 19.39 -19.02
C LYS A 94 7.52 18.73 -20.25
N ASN A 95 6.61 17.77 -20.04
CA ASN A 95 5.93 17.09 -21.14
C ASN A 95 5.07 18.06 -21.95
N LYS A 96 4.36 18.95 -21.27
CA LYS A 96 3.58 20.01 -21.92
C LYS A 96 4.47 20.92 -22.78
N LYS A 97 5.58 21.42 -22.23
CA LYS A 97 6.54 22.25 -22.97
C LYS A 97 7.15 21.53 -24.18
N PHE A 98 7.45 20.25 -24.03
CA PHE A 98 7.92 19.41 -25.12
C PHE A 98 6.89 19.34 -26.25
N LEU A 99 5.61 19.06 -25.92
CA LEU A 99 4.53 19.00 -26.91
C LEU A 99 4.33 20.34 -27.62
N GLU A 100 4.30 21.46 -26.90
CA GLU A 100 4.18 22.80 -27.48
C GLU A 100 5.34 23.14 -28.42
N THR A 101 6.57 22.81 -28.03
CA THR A 101 7.77 23.02 -28.85
C THR A 101 7.74 22.14 -30.10
N ARG A 102 7.33 20.88 -29.94
CA ARG A 102 7.21 19.92 -31.04
C ARG A 102 6.17 20.36 -32.05
N GLU A 103 4.97 20.74 -31.60
CA GLU A 103 3.89 21.25 -32.46
C GLU A 103 4.30 22.51 -33.23
N THR A 104 5.03 23.42 -32.58
CA THR A 104 5.57 24.62 -33.23
C THR A 104 6.55 24.24 -34.34
N LEU A 105 7.48 23.31 -34.08
CA LEU A 105 8.43 22.83 -35.09
C LEU A 105 7.72 22.11 -36.24
N GLU A 106 6.70 21.30 -35.95
CA GLU A 106 5.89 20.62 -36.99
C GLU A 106 5.16 21.62 -37.88
N ALA A 107 4.61 22.70 -37.30
CA ALA A 107 3.97 23.78 -38.06
C ALA A 107 4.97 24.53 -38.94
N GLU A 108 6.19 24.80 -38.44
CA GLU A 108 7.27 25.41 -39.23
C GLU A 108 7.73 24.50 -40.37
N ILE A 109 7.92 23.20 -40.11
CA ILE A 109 8.28 22.19 -41.11
C ILE A 109 7.22 22.13 -42.20
N LYS A 110 5.94 22.10 -41.82
CA LYS A 110 4.83 22.13 -42.78
C LYS A 110 4.85 23.38 -43.64
N LYS A 111 5.06 24.56 -43.04
CA LYS A 111 5.13 25.83 -43.76
C LYS A 111 6.27 25.83 -44.80
N ILE A 112 7.46 25.40 -44.39
CA ILE A 112 8.62 25.30 -45.29
C ILE A 112 8.34 24.29 -46.40
N ALA A 113 7.80 23.11 -46.07
CA ALA A 113 7.44 22.11 -47.07
C ALA A 113 6.43 22.66 -48.10
N ASP A 114 5.42 23.41 -47.65
CA ASP A 114 4.45 24.06 -48.54
C ASP A 114 5.10 25.07 -49.50
N GLU A 115 6.13 25.81 -49.08
CA GLU A 115 6.90 26.74 -49.93
C GLU A 115 7.64 26.02 -51.08
N PHE A 116 7.97 24.74 -50.91
CA PHE A 116 8.65 23.90 -51.90
C PHE A 116 7.72 22.90 -52.61
N GLU A 117 6.40 23.06 -52.50
CA GLU A 117 5.41 22.11 -53.05
C GLU A 117 5.63 20.66 -52.55
N LEU A 118 6.09 20.52 -51.31
CA LEU A 118 6.28 19.26 -50.61
C LEU A 118 5.20 19.06 -49.53
N HIS A 119 5.01 17.82 -49.12
CA HIS A 119 4.16 17.46 -47.99
C HIS A 119 5.00 16.74 -46.94
N ALA A 120 5.04 17.23 -45.70
CA ALA A 120 5.88 16.68 -44.63
C ALA A 120 5.06 16.38 -43.36
N PRO A 121 4.18 15.35 -43.37
CA PRO A 121 3.37 14.99 -42.22
C PRO A 121 4.19 14.26 -41.15
N TYR A 122 3.83 14.53 -39.89
CA TYR A 122 4.24 13.72 -38.75
C TYR A 122 3.44 12.40 -38.71
N MET A 123 4.14 11.29 -38.47
CA MET A 123 3.59 9.95 -38.33
C MET A 123 3.66 9.51 -36.85
N PRO A 124 2.55 9.55 -36.10
CA PRO A 124 2.55 9.16 -34.68
C PRO A 124 2.94 7.71 -34.43
N SER A 125 2.74 6.82 -35.41
CA SER A 125 3.04 5.39 -35.28
C SER A 125 4.52 5.06 -35.36
N SER A 126 5.31 5.88 -36.06
CA SER A 126 6.77 5.68 -36.20
C SER A 126 7.60 6.78 -35.55
N ASP A 127 6.95 7.82 -35.03
CA ASP A 127 7.59 9.03 -34.52
C ASP A 127 8.55 9.66 -35.56
N GLU A 128 8.08 9.76 -36.80
CA GLU A 128 8.86 10.23 -37.93
C GLU A 128 8.14 11.34 -38.70
N ILE A 129 8.93 12.18 -39.38
CA ILE A 129 8.45 13.09 -40.42
C ILE A 129 8.89 12.51 -41.76
N ILE A 130 7.92 12.18 -42.61
CA ILE A 130 8.16 11.67 -43.97
C ILE A 130 7.86 12.80 -44.96
N VAL A 131 8.75 13.02 -45.93
CA VAL A 131 8.59 14.09 -46.94
C VAL A 131 8.19 13.49 -48.29
N PHE A 132 7.07 13.95 -48.84
CA PHE A 132 6.50 13.52 -50.11
C PHE A 132 6.42 14.68 -51.11
N LYS A 133 6.40 14.37 -52.41
CA LYS A 133 5.99 15.35 -53.43
C LYS A 133 4.48 15.57 -53.37
N ARG A 134 4.02 16.82 -53.47
CA ARG A 134 2.58 17.14 -53.47
C ARG A 134 1.90 16.53 -54.71
N GLY A 135 0.74 15.90 -54.51
CA GLY A 135 -0.03 15.22 -55.57
C GLY A 135 0.31 13.74 -55.80
N LEU A 136 1.40 13.24 -55.23
CA LEU A 136 1.82 11.83 -55.29
C LEU A 136 2.10 11.36 -53.87
N SER A 137 1.04 11.01 -53.12
CA SER A 137 1.10 10.67 -51.68
C SER A 137 1.97 9.45 -51.33
N ALA A 138 2.55 8.78 -52.33
CA ALA A 138 3.43 7.63 -52.19
C ALA A 138 4.88 7.88 -52.67
N GLU A 139 5.17 9.01 -53.32
CA GLU A 139 6.52 9.30 -53.82
C GLU A 139 7.30 10.15 -52.80
N ILE A 140 8.27 9.51 -52.14
CA ILE A 140 9.21 10.18 -51.23
C ILE A 140 10.02 11.20 -52.03
N ALA A 141 10.17 12.41 -51.48
CA ALA A 141 10.94 13.46 -52.14
C ALA A 141 12.42 13.01 -52.28
N PRO A 142 12.98 12.98 -53.51
CA PRO A 142 14.35 12.52 -53.73
C PRO A 142 15.39 13.50 -53.18
N GLU A 143 15.06 14.79 -53.14
CA GLU A 143 15.87 15.85 -52.55
C GLU A 143 15.02 16.71 -51.62
N ILE A 144 15.43 16.81 -50.36
CA ILE A 144 14.79 17.66 -49.36
C ILE A 144 15.56 18.99 -49.33
N PRO A 145 14.92 20.16 -49.49
CA PRO A 145 15.58 21.46 -49.39
C PRO A 145 16.33 21.64 -48.05
N LEU A 146 17.52 22.26 -48.08
CA LEU A 146 18.35 22.45 -46.87
C LEU A 146 17.59 23.07 -45.68
N PRO A 147 16.77 24.14 -45.85
CA PRO A 147 16.00 24.70 -44.74
C PRO A 147 15.03 23.70 -44.09
N LEU A 148 14.45 22.80 -44.90
CA LEU A 148 13.56 21.75 -44.42
C LEU A 148 14.34 20.64 -43.71
N GLN A 149 15.50 20.25 -44.23
CA GLN A 149 16.38 19.27 -43.57
C GLN A 149 16.84 19.76 -42.19
N GLU A 150 17.25 21.02 -42.08
CA GLU A 150 17.69 21.62 -40.83
C GLU A 150 16.60 21.56 -39.76
N LYS A 151 15.36 21.93 -40.10
CA LYS A 151 14.23 21.88 -39.17
C LYS A 151 13.83 20.45 -38.78
N ILE A 152 13.81 19.51 -39.73
CA ILE A 152 13.58 18.09 -39.43
C ILE A 152 14.67 17.55 -38.48
N ASN A 153 15.93 17.92 -38.68
CA ASN A 153 17.01 17.49 -37.79
C ASN A 153 16.90 18.08 -36.37
N ILE A 154 16.43 19.33 -36.23
CA ILE A 154 16.14 19.93 -34.92
C ILE A 154 15.00 19.15 -34.24
N TRP A 155 13.92 18.86 -34.97
CA TRP A 155 12.79 18.08 -34.47
C TRP A 155 13.22 16.68 -34.02
N LYS A 156 14.03 15.97 -34.81
CA LYS A 156 14.56 14.64 -34.46
C LYS A 156 15.35 14.67 -33.16
N LYS A 157 16.28 15.62 -33.02
CA LYS A 157 17.07 15.78 -31.79
C LYS A 157 16.20 16.08 -30.57
N LEU A 158 15.13 16.87 -30.73
CA LEU A 158 14.18 17.16 -29.67
C LEU A 158 13.48 15.88 -29.19
N VAL A 159 12.99 15.07 -30.14
CA VAL A 159 12.33 13.78 -29.86
C VAL A 159 13.29 12.80 -29.20
N GLU A 160 14.45 12.55 -29.81
CA GLU A 160 15.48 11.63 -29.28
C GLU A 160 15.91 12.03 -27.86
N SER A 161 16.12 13.33 -27.61
CA SER A 161 16.47 13.82 -26.28
C SER A 161 15.36 13.57 -25.27
N ARG A 162 14.09 13.68 -25.67
CA ARG A 162 12.95 13.46 -24.79
C ARG A 162 12.77 11.98 -24.49
N GLU A 163 12.92 11.11 -25.48
CA GLU A 163 12.90 9.65 -25.29
C GLU A 163 14.00 9.21 -24.31
N GLN A 164 15.22 9.72 -24.48
CA GLN A 164 16.32 9.46 -23.54
C GLN A 164 15.99 9.94 -22.13
N GLU A 165 15.40 11.13 -21.97
CA GLU A 165 14.98 11.63 -20.66
C GLU A 165 13.94 10.70 -20.03
N ILE A 166 12.92 10.27 -20.78
CA ILE A 166 11.88 9.35 -20.28
C ILE A 166 12.48 8.00 -19.89
N ASN A 167 13.35 7.43 -20.72
CA ASN A 167 14.01 6.15 -20.44
C ASN A 167 14.91 6.21 -19.19
N ASN A 168 15.43 7.38 -18.87
CA ASN A 168 16.25 7.61 -17.66
C ASN A 168 15.43 7.98 -16.42
N GLN A 169 14.12 8.20 -16.54
CA GLN A 169 13.27 8.54 -15.39
C GLN A 169 13.11 7.33 -14.48
N LYS A 170 13.38 7.54 -13.19
CA LYS A 170 13.10 6.53 -12.16
C LYS A 170 11.60 6.40 -11.94
N PRO A 171 11.07 5.18 -11.78
CA PRO A 171 9.68 4.98 -11.40
C PRO A 171 9.45 5.52 -9.98
N PHE A 172 8.25 6.06 -9.75
CA PHE A 172 7.81 6.42 -8.41
C PHE A 172 7.63 5.17 -7.56
N LYS A 173 8.05 5.22 -6.30
CA LYS A 173 7.94 4.07 -5.40
C LYS A 173 6.66 4.13 -4.57
N ILE A 174 6.10 5.32 -4.33
CA ILE A 174 4.94 5.54 -3.47
C ILE A 174 3.84 6.29 -4.23
N PHE A 175 4.17 7.38 -4.92
CA PHE A 175 3.20 8.22 -5.63
C PHE A 175 2.41 7.40 -6.67
N GLY A 176 1.09 7.45 -6.59
CA GLY A 176 0.15 6.69 -7.43
C GLY A 176 -0.08 5.23 -6.99
N ASN A 177 0.58 4.76 -5.93
CA ASN A 177 0.43 3.40 -5.37
C ASN A 177 0.34 3.42 -3.82
N GLU A 178 -0.09 4.54 -3.24
CA GLU A 178 0.01 4.85 -1.82
C GLU A 178 -0.59 3.74 -0.94
N GLU A 179 -1.85 3.38 -1.21
CA GLU A 179 -2.59 2.35 -0.46
C GLU A 179 -1.85 1.00 -0.47
N THR A 180 -1.39 0.56 -1.64
CA THR A 180 -0.71 -0.74 -1.79
C THR A 180 0.62 -0.76 -1.04
N ILE A 181 1.37 0.33 -1.10
CA ILE A 181 2.69 0.43 -0.47
C ILE A 181 2.56 0.53 1.05
N ILE A 182 1.59 1.31 1.55
CA ILE A 182 1.31 1.42 2.99
C ILE A 182 0.85 0.06 3.52
N TYR A 183 -0.12 -0.58 2.87
CA TYR A 183 -0.56 -1.93 3.21
C TYR A 183 0.61 -2.92 3.28
N ARG A 184 1.47 -2.94 2.24
CA ARG A 184 2.63 -3.85 2.19
C ARG A 184 3.61 -3.59 3.33
N ASN A 185 3.81 -2.33 3.71
CA ASN A 185 4.69 -1.96 4.81
C ASN A 185 4.15 -2.42 6.16
N TYR A 186 2.85 -2.25 6.44
CA TYR A 186 2.24 -2.76 7.67
C TYR A 186 2.41 -4.27 7.82
N TYR A 187 2.20 -5.05 6.76
CA TYR A 187 2.30 -6.51 6.79
C TYR A 187 3.70 -7.07 6.50
N ASN A 188 4.73 -6.25 6.44
CA ASN A 188 6.07 -6.72 6.08
C ASN A 188 6.55 -7.78 7.08
N GLY A 189 6.89 -8.97 6.58
CA GLY A 189 7.34 -10.11 7.39
C GLY A 189 6.24 -10.87 8.14
N CYS A 190 5.00 -10.37 8.15
CA CYS A 190 3.91 -11.04 8.86
C CYS A 190 3.55 -12.39 8.22
N ASN A 191 3.20 -13.36 9.07
CA ASN A 191 2.52 -14.58 8.62
C ASN A 191 1.18 -14.24 7.94
N PRO A 192 0.77 -14.91 6.84
CA PRO A 192 -0.50 -14.66 6.17
C PRO A 192 -1.73 -14.72 7.10
N SER A 193 -1.68 -15.54 8.15
CA SER A 193 -2.76 -15.64 9.16
C SER A 193 -2.99 -14.34 9.93
N VAL A 194 -2.02 -13.42 10.00
CA VAL A 194 -2.18 -12.11 10.65
C VAL A 194 -3.34 -11.31 10.07
N LYS A 195 -3.66 -11.52 8.78
CA LYS A 195 -4.78 -10.85 8.11
C LYS A 195 -6.13 -11.10 8.80
N GLN A 196 -6.31 -12.28 9.40
CA GLN A 196 -7.55 -12.60 10.12
C GLN A 196 -7.71 -11.79 11.43
N PHE A 197 -6.59 -11.33 12.01
CA PHE A 197 -6.54 -10.53 13.23
C PHE A 197 -6.42 -9.02 12.96
N THR A 198 -6.50 -8.61 11.70
CA THR A 198 -6.24 -7.22 11.26
C THR A 198 -7.27 -6.73 10.25
N LYS A 199 -8.40 -7.45 10.11
CA LYS A 199 -9.47 -7.15 9.16
C LYS A 199 -9.93 -5.68 9.24
N ASN A 200 -10.03 -5.13 10.45
CA ASN A 200 -10.45 -3.75 10.67
C ASN A 200 -9.36 -2.69 10.41
N LEU A 201 -8.09 -3.10 10.23
CA LEU A 201 -6.97 -2.18 10.06
C LEU A 201 -7.10 -1.33 8.80
N PHE A 202 -7.68 -1.90 7.74
CA PHE A 202 -7.89 -1.24 6.46
C PHE A 202 -9.38 -1.12 6.09
N GLU A 203 -10.33 -1.69 6.84
CA GLU A 203 -11.76 -1.53 6.53
C GLU A 203 -12.38 -0.23 7.13
N GLY A 204 -11.61 0.53 7.93
CA GLY A 204 -12.08 1.71 8.67
C GLY A 204 -11.92 3.07 7.97
N GLN A 205 -11.80 4.12 8.79
CA GLN A 205 -11.89 5.55 8.43
C GLN A 205 -10.95 5.98 7.28
N GLN A 206 -9.73 5.41 7.17
CA GLN A 206 -8.79 5.72 6.08
C GLN A 206 -9.28 5.26 4.70
N LEU A 207 -9.92 4.09 4.59
CA LEU A 207 -10.47 3.63 3.31
C LEU A 207 -11.80 4.32 2.99
N ALA A 208 -12.53 4.78 4.01
CA ALA A 208 -13.68 5.67 3.83
C ALA A 208 -13.26 7.07 3.33
N SER A 209 -12.17 7.65 3.82
CA SER A 209 -11.62 8.91 3.30
C SER A 209 -11.05 8.76 1.88
N LEU A 210 -10.44 7.62 1.54
CA LEU A 210 -10.03 7.30 0.16
C LEU A 210 -11.20 7.12 -0.81
N ARG A 211 -12.37 6.70 -0.32
CA ARG A 211 -13.61 6.53 -1.09
C ARG A 211 -14.45 7.82 -1.16
N SER A 212 -14.10 8.83 -0.37
CA SER A 212 -14.78 10.14 -0.39
C SER A 212 -14.30 10.98 -1.56
N GLU A 213 -15.15 11.87 -2.07
CA GLU A 213 -14.85 12.71 -3.25
C GLU A 213 -13.65 13.66 -3.02
N ASN A 214 -13.32 13.99 -1.77
CA ASN A 214 -12.16 14.79 -1.38
C ASN A 214 -10.98 13.88 -1.03
N LYS A 215 -10.26 13.43 -2.06
CA LYS A 215 -9.05 12.61 -1.93
C LYS A 215 -7.89 13.47 -1.43
N ASP A 216 -7.56 13.36 -0.16
CA ASP A 216 -6.23 13.74 0.33
C ASP A 216 -5.43 12.46 0.67
N PRO A 217 -4.57 11.97 -0.26
CA PRO A 217 -3.73 10.81 -0.02
C PRO A 217 -2.74 11.01 1.12
N GLU A 218 -2.47 12.25 1.54
CA GLU A 218 -1.53 12.54 2.62
C GLU A 218 -2.00 11.94 3.96
N LEU A 219 -3.32 11.80 4.16
CA LEU A 219 -3.93 11.20 5.35
C LEU A 219 -3.56 9.72 5.54
N LEU A 220 -3.09 9.04 4.49
CA LEU A 220 -2.65 7.64 4.61
C LEU A 220 -1.33 7.51 5.38
N PHE A 221 -0.56 8.59 5.47
CA PHE A 221 0.71 8.62 6.20
C PHE A 221 0.54 9.09 7.66
N ASP A 222 -0.68 9.31 8.14
CA ASP A 222 -0.93 9.59 9.55
C ASP A 222 -0.87 8.29 10.37
N GLU A 223 -0.22 8.33 11.53
CA GLU A 223 -0.21 7.20 12.44
C GLU A 223 -1.64 6.90 12.90
N TYR A 224 -2.07 5.65 12.71
CA TYR A 224 -3.40 5.21 13.07
C TYR A 224 -3.36 4.02 14.01
N LYS A 225 -4.04 4.17 15.15
CA LYS A 225 -4.26 3.11 16.14
C LYS A 225 -5.64 2.52 15.93
N VAL A 226 -5.69 1.25 15.52
CA VAL A 226 -6.97 0.57 15.29
C VAL A 226 -7.33 -0.24 16.49
N LYS A 227 -8.50 0.03 17.06
CA LYS A 227 -9.09 -0.83 18.06
C LYS A 227 -9.81 -2.00 17.38
N VAL A 228 -9.28 -3.20 17.57
CA VAL A 228 -9.92 -4.45 17.17
C VAL A 228 -10.65 -5.03 18.37
N THR A 229 -11.82 -5.63 18.14
CA THR A 229 -12.57 -6.38 19.15
C THR A 229 -12.75 -7.80 18.65
N LEU A 230 -12.47 -8.78 19.51
CA LEU A 230 -12.60 -10.21 19.21
C LEU A 230 -13.33 -10.93 20.34
N THR A 231 -14.00 -12.01 19.96
CA THR A 231 -14.58 -12.97 20.90
C THR A 231 -13.99 -14.33 20.60
N ILE A 232 -13.40 -14.99 21.60
CA ILE A 232 -12.80 -16.31 21.43
C ILE A 232 -13.25 -17.27 22.54
N PRO A 233 -13.45 -18.57 22.23
CA PRO A 233 -13.67 -19.59 23.25
C PRO A 233 -12.34 -20.06 23.85
N MET A 234 -12.25 -20.12 25.17
CA MET A 234 -11.09 -20.62 25.91
C MET A 234 -11.46 -21.71 26.90
N ARG A 235 -10.60 -22.72 27.03
CA ARG A 235 -10.71 -23.76 28.05
C ARG A 235 -9.57 -23.61 29.06
N LYS A 236 -9.89 -23.80 30.33
CA LYS A 236 -8.88 -23.90 31.40
C LYS A 236 -8.17 -25.24 31.28
N THR A 237 -6.84 -25.21 31.22
CA THR A 237 -5.96 -26.38 31.24
C THR A 237 -5.06 -26.33 32.47
N GLU A 238 -4.30 -27.40 32.72
CA GLU A 238 -3.25 -27.41 33.75
C GLU A 238 -2.18 -26.33 33.51
N ASN A 239 -1.98 -25.94 32.25
CA ASN A 239 -1.00 -24.95 31.80
C ASN A 239 -1.61 -23.57 31.50
N GLY A 240 -2.75 -23.23 32.13
CA GLY A 240 -3.45 -21.94 31.95
C GLY A 240 -4.62 -21.99 30.95
N TRP A 241 -5.15 -20.82 30.57
CA TRP A 241 -6.24 -20.73 29.59
C TRP A 241 -5.71 -20.90 28.17
N ARG A 242 -6.38 -21.74 27.39
CA ARG A 242 -6.02 -22.02 25.99
C ARG A 242 -7.22 -21.82 25.09
N VAL A 243 -7.00 -21.20 23.94
CA VAL A 243 -8.03 -21.04 22.92
C VAL A 243 -8.40 -22.40 22.36
N ILE A 244 -9.70 -22.65 22.25
CA ILE A 244 -10.26 -23.80 21.56
C ILE A 244 -10.38 -23.33 20.11
N SER A 245 -9.66 -23.93 19.17
CA SER A 245 -9.74 -23.46 17.78
C SER A 245 -11.19 -23.55 17.30
N ASP A 246 -11.73 -22.44 16.81
CA ASP A 246 -12.82 -22.51 15.84
C ASP A 246 -12.19 -23.06 14.56
N ASN A 247 -12.57 -24.28 14.17
CA ASN A 247 -12.22 -24.83 12.87
C ASN A 247 -12.73 -23.92 11.74
#